data_AF-A0A542DHY2-F1
#
_entry.id   AF-A0A542DHY2-F1
#
_cell.length_a   1.000
_cell.length_b   1.000
_cell.length_c   1.000
_cell.angle_alpha   90.00
_cell.angle_beta   90.00
_cell.angle_gamma   90.00
#
_symmetry.space_group_name_H-M   'P 1'
#
loop_
_entity.id
_entity.type
_entity.pdbx_description
1 polymer ?
#
loop_
_entity_poly.entity_id
_entity_poly.type
_entity_poly.pdbx_seq_one_letter_code
_entity_poly.pdbx_strand_id
1 'polypeptide(L)'
;MTTALPHNGQQPQLDDRDQRTHRHPLDAYVPDPSDKEPLCDEAEFRRELESMVADGAPRLFAVVQEYGERVDAWVVAWGMAFDDHVEVVAAEGKQWMSLRAPERALRRFKFGSHIRARLVWVGPDAATPSDDDEVA
;
A
#
# COMPACT_ATOMS: atom_id res chain seq x y z
N MET A 1 7.81 -48.51 -63.14
CA MET A 1 7.53 -47.08 -63.34
C MET A 1 6.23 -46.74 -62.60
N THR A 2 6.20 -45.56 -61.96
CA THR A 2 5.13 -44.95 -61.15
C THR A 2 5.07 -45.30 -59.65
N THR A 3 5.46 -44.32 -58.82
CA THR A 3 4.68 -43.83 -57.67
C THR A 3 5.33 -42.55 -57.14
N ALA A 4 4.47 -41.56 -56.88
CA ALA A 4 4.76 -40.20 -56.46
C ALA A 4 5.32 -40.10 -55.04
N LEU A 5 6.20 -39.12 -54.81
CA LEU A 5 6.64 -38.65 -53.49
C LEU A 5 5.69 -37.54 -53.01
N PRO A 6 5.06 -37.66 -51.82
CA PRO A 6 4.32 -36.55 -51.24
C PRO A 6 5.25 -35.57 -50.52
N HIS A 7 4.88 -34.32 -50.71
CA HIS A 7 5.26 -33.11 -49.99
C HIS A 7 4.91 -33.26 -48.49
N ASN A 8 5.83 -32.96 -47.57
CA ASN A 8 5.43 -32.36 -46.29
C ASN A 8 6.58 -31.60 -45.64
N GLY A 9 6.31 -30.36 -45.27
CA GLY A 9 7.28 -29.43 -44.71
C GLY A 9 7.74 -29.83 -43.32
N GLN A 10 9.05 -29.90 -43.14
CA GLN A 10 9.69 -30.03 -41.83
C GLN A 10 10.43 -28.72 -41.51
N GLN A 11 9.67 -27.74 -41.03
CA GLN A 11 10.19 -26.78 -40.05
C GLN A 11 9.22 -26.84 -38.88
N PRO A 12 9.65 -27.37 -37.74
CA PRO A 12 9.61 -26.51 -36.57
C PRO A 12 10.75 -26.81 -35.59
N GLN A 13 11.61 -25.84 -35.33
CA GLN A 13 12.14 -25.64 -33.98
C GLN A 13 12.71 -24.23 -33.85
N LEU A 14 11.80 -23.26 -33.95
CA LEU A 14 11.93 -21.98 -33.27
C LEU A 14 10.93 -22.02 -32.13
N ASP A 15 11.38 -22.48 -30.97
CA ASP A 15 10.91 -22.00 -29.65
C ASP A 15 11.74 -22.67 -28.55
N ASP A 16 13.01 -22.26 -28.47
CA ASP A 16 13.89 -22.54 -27.32
C ASP A 16 14.23 -21.23 -26.58
N ARG A 17 13.31 -20.26 -26.66
CA ARG A 17 13.43 -18.93 -26.07
C ARG A 17 12.05 -18.44 -25.64
N ASP A 18 11.60 -18.84 -24.44
CA ASP A 18 11.16 -17.86 -23.43
C ASP A 18 10.56 -18.43 -22.13
N GLN A 19 10.71 -19.72 -21.82
CA GLN A 19 10.38 -20.20 -20.47
C GLN A 19 11.56 -20.08 -19.52
N ARG A 20 12.32 -18.97 -19.59
CA ARG A 20 13.07 -18.52 -18.41
C ARG A 20 12.06 -18.00 -17.42
N THR A 21 11.41 -18.92 -16.73
CA THR A 21 10.74 -18.69 -15.46
C THR A 21 11.72 -17.86 -14.63
N HIS A 22 11.46 -16.56 -14.53
CA HIS A 22 12.20 -15.67 -13.64
C HIS A 22 11.83 -16.10 -12.22
N ARG A 23 12.39 -17.23 -11.78
CA ARG A 23 12.30 -17.69 -10.40
C ARG A 23 12.97 -16.59 -9.58
N HIS A 24 12.18 -15.91 -8.78
CA HIS A 24 12.66 -14.80 -8.00
C HIS A 24 13.73 -15.35 -7.05
N PRO A 25 14.89 -14.70 -6.87
CA PRO A 25 15.97 -15.24 -6.04
C PRO A 25 15.55 -15.59 -4.60
N LEU A 26 14.46 -14.98 -4.11
CA LEU A 26 13.89 -15.28 -2.80
C LEU A 26 12.98 -16.53 -2.79
N ASP A 27 12.54 -17.05 -3.94
CA ASP A 27 11.72 -18.27 -4.04
C ASP A 27 12.47 -19.50 -3.52
N ALA A 28 13.80 -19.46 -3.49
CA ALA A 28 14.61 -20.50 -2.87
C ALA A 28 14.41 -20.59 -1.34
N TYR A 29 13.92 -19.53 -0.70
CA TYR A 29 13.70 -19.43 0.75
C TYR A 29 12.23 -19.51 1.15
N VAL A 30 11.31 -19.46 0.19
CA VAL A 30 9.88 -19.60 0.42
C VAL A 30 9.52 -21.04 0.02
N PRO A 31 9.16 -21.92 0.97
CA PRO A 31 8.70 -23.26 0.64
C PRO A 31 7.51 -23.16 -0.32
N ASP A 32 7.63 -23.81 -1.48
CA ASP A 32 6.61 -23.79 -2.51
C ASP A 32 5.28 -24.32 -1.92
N PRO A 33 4.22 -23.49 -1.86
CA PRO A 33 2.94 -23.91 -1.34
C PRO A 33 2.10 -24.67 -2.38
N SER A 34 2.59 -24.88 -3.61
CA SER A 34 1.82 -25.48 -4.71
C SER A 34 1.33 -26.91 -4.41
N ASP A 35 2.00 -27.63 -3.51
CA ASP A 35 1.58 -28.97 -3.06
C ASP A 35 0.55 -28.94 -1.92
N LYS A 36 0.14 -27.76 -1.44
CA LYS A 36 -0.83 -27.60 -0.34
C LYS A 36 -2.21 -27.30 -0.90
N GLU A 37 -3.22 -28.00 -0.40
CA GLU A 37 -4.61 -27.66 -0.69
C GLU A 37 -4.95 -26.28 -0.08
N PRO A 38 -5.75 -25.44 -0.77
CA PRO A 38 -6.24 -24.18 -0.22
C PRO A 38 -6.96 -24.40 1.11
N LEU A 39 -6.72 -23.50 2.07
CA LEU A 39 -7.29 -23.60 3.42
C LEU A 39 -8.82 -23.49 3.44
N CYS A 40 -9.39 -22.72 2.52
CA CYS A 40 -10.81 -22.46 2.36
C CYS A 40 -11.11 -22.03 0.92
N ASP A 41 -12.38 -21.76 0.61
CA ASP A 41 -12.74 -21.19 -0.69
C ASP A 41 -12.32 -19.71 -0.82
N GLU A 42 -12.34 -19.18 -2.05
CA GLU A 42 -11.89 -17.81 -2.34
C GLU A 42 -12.70 -16.73 -1.60
N ALA A 43 -14.01 -16.95 -1.40
CA ALA A 43 -14.88 -15.99 -0.74
C ALA A 43 -14.61 -15.96 0.77
N GLU A 44 -14.42 -17.12 1.38
CA GLU A 44 -14.02 -17.28 2.77
C GLU A 44 -12.61 -16.69 3.00
N PHE A 45 -11.66 -16.98 2.11
CA PHE A 45 -10.30 -16.45 2.21
C PHE A 45 -10.29 -14.92 2.11
N ARG A 46 -11.07 -14.34 1.20
CA ARG A 46 -11.21 -12.88 1.09
C ARG A 46 -11.77 -12.25 2.36
N ARG A 47 -12.78 -12.86 3.00
CA ARG A 47 -13.31 -12.37 4.28
C ARG A 47 -12.26 -12.41 5.38
N GLU A 48 -11.44 -13.46 5.40
CA GLU A 48 -10.34 -13.57 6.37
C GLU A 48 -9.29 -12.47 6.15
N LEU A 49 -8.97 -12.16 4.88
CA LEU A 49 -8.09 -11.03 4.55
C LEU A 49 -8.70 -9.69 4.97
N GLU A 50 -9.99 -9.48 4.72
CA GLU A 50 -10.70 -8.26 5.14
C GLU A 50 -10.68 -8.10 6.67
N SER A 51 -10.89 -9.19 7.42
CA SER A 51 -10.78 -9.18 8.89
C SER A 51 -9.36 -8.87 9.34
N MET A 52 -8.35 -9.52 8.75
CA MET A 52 -6.95 -9.30 9.09
C MET A 52 -6.52 -7.86 8.82
N VAL A 53 -6.96 -7.27 7.71
CA VAL A 53 -6.70 -5.87 7.39
C VAL A 53 -7.42 -4.97 8.38
N ALA A 54 -8.70 -5.23 8.70
CA ALA A 54 -9.45 -4.43 9.66
C ALA A 54 -8.81 -4.44 11.06
N ASP A 55 -8.33 -5.60 11.51
CA ASP A 55 -7.67 -5.77 12.80
C ASP A 55 -6.29 -5.09 12.84
N GLY A 56 -5.56 -5.09 11.73
CA GLY A 56 -4.24 -4.49 11.61
C GLY A 56 -4.21 -3.05 11.10
N ALA A 57 -5.36 -2.46 10.74
CA ALA A 57 -5.42 -1.16 10.07
C ALA A 57 -4.93 -0.04 11.01
N PRO A 58 -3.86 0.69 10.67
CA PRO A 58 -3.44 1.81 11.47
C PRO A 58 -4.44 2.96 11.35
N ARG A 59 -4.60 3.72 12.43
CA ARG A 59 -5.42 4.94 12.43
C ARG A 59 -4.66 6.07 11.76
N LEU A 60 -5.23 6.65 10.71
CA LEU A 60 -4.63 7.77 9.99
C LEU A 60 -4.93 9.12 10.69
N PHE A 61 -3.92 9.98 10.77
CA PHE A 61 -4.06 11.35 11.24
C PHE A 61 -3.23 12.33 10.39
N ALA A 62 -3.63 13.58 10.41
CA ALA A 62 -2.89 14.70 9.86
C ALA A 62 -2.29 15.56 10.97
N VAL A 63 -1.10 16.09 10.72
CA VAL A 63 -0.53 17.20 11.48
C VAL A 63 -0.77 18.49 10.71
N VAL A 64 -1.52 19.39 11.32
CA VAL A 64 -1.91 20.68 10.74
C VAL A 64 -1.17 21.79 11.45
N GLN A 65 -0.53 22.69 10.70
CA GLN A 65 -0.02 23.94 11.23
C GLN A 65 -1.06 25.03 11.02
N GLU A 66 -1.41 25.73 12.11
CA GLU A 66 -2.25 26.93 12.09
C GLU A 66 -1.37 28.17 12.22
N TYR A 67 -1.56 29.13 11.31
CA TYR A 67 -0.96 30.45 11.37
C TYR A 67 -1.96 31.44 11.95
N GLY A 68 -1.57 32.14 13.03
CA GLY A 68 -2.49 33.00 13.78
C GLY A 68 -3.61 32.21 14.47
N GLU A 69 -4.54 32.90 15.12
CA GLU A 69 -5.70 32.25 15.72
C GLU A 69 -6.80 32.09 14.68
N ARG A 70 -6.90 30.88 14.10
CA ARG A 70 -7.94 30.52 13.10
C ARG A 70 -7.89 31.38 11.83
N VAL A 71 -6.72 31.92 11.48
CA VAL A 71 -6.55 32.75 10.27
C VAL A 71 -6.28 31.87 9.05
N ASP A 72 -5.36 30.92 9.19
CA ASP A 72 -5.01 30.00 8.11
C ASP A 72 -4.48 28.67 8.67
N ALA A 73 -4.60 27.59 7.90
CA ALA A 73 -4.13 26.26 8.28
C ALA A 73 -3.78 25.40 7.06
N TRP A 74 -2.71 24.61 7.19
CA TRP A 74 -2.32 23.65 6.15
C TRP A 74 -1.76 22.37 6.76
N VAL A 75 -1.90 21.26 6.02
CA VAL A 75 -1.34 19.96 6.40
C VAL A 75 0.16 19.95 6.11
N VAL A 76 0.96 19.61 7.12
CA VAL A 76 2.43 19.57 7.00
C VAL A 76 2.99 18.16 7.10
N ALA A 77 2.20 17.23 7.63
CA ALA A 77 2.55 15.83 7.70
C ALA A 77 1.30 14.96 7.84
N TRP A 78 1.46 13.71 7.44
CA TRP A 78 0.52 12.63 7.65
C TRP A 78 1.15 11.58 8.55
N GLY A 79 0.36 10.92 9.38
CA GLY A 79 0.85 9.86 10.24
C GLY A 79 -0.12 8.70 10.37
N MET A 80 0.43 7.51 10.52
CA MET A 80 -0.26 6.25 10.77
C MET A 80 0.07 5.83 12.20
N ALA A 81 -0.96 5.67 13.02
CA ALA A 81 -0.81 5.13 14.36
C ALA A 81 -1.16 3.65 14.35
N PHE A 82 -0.15 2.83 14.54
CA PHE A 82 -0.26 1.41 14.86
C PHE A 82 -0.43 1.24 16.37
N ASP A 83 -0.73 0.02 16.82
CA ASP A 83 -0.93 -0.27 18.25
C ASP A 83 0.35 -0.06 19.08
N ASP A 84 1.53 -0.28 18.50
CA ASP A 84 2.83 -0.24 19.18
C ASP A 84 3.70 0.97 18.81
N HIS A 85 3.43 1.60 17.66
CA HIS A 85 4.23 2.70 17.15
C HIS A 85 3.45 3.65 16.23
N VAL A 86 4.09 4.74 15.86
CA VAL A 86 3.54 5.76 14.97
C VAL A 86 4.57 6.09 13.91
N GLU A 87 4.17 6.00 12.64
CA GLU A 87 4.97 6.48 11.52
C GLU A 87 4.42 7.80 11.01
N VAL A 88 5.27 8.78 10.79
CA VAL A 88 4.90 10.12 10.31
C VAL A 88 5.75 10.49 9.10
N VAL A 89 5.09 10.92 8.03
CA VAL A 89 5.71 11.43 6.81
C VAL A 89 5.34 12.90 6.61
N ALA A 90 6.33 13.76 6.41
CA ALA A 90 6.10 15.15 6.05
C ALA A 90 5.43 15.23 4.67
N ALA A 91 4.50 16.17 4.48
CA ALA A 91 3.76 16.31 3.22
C ALA A 91 4.68 16.62 2.01
N GLU A 92 5.82 17.27 2.25
CA GLU A 92 6.84 17.49 1.22
C GLU A 92 7.72 16.25 0.92
N GLY A 93 7.48 15.11 1.57
CA GLY A 93 8.22 13.85 1.38
C GLY A 93 9.66 13.84 1.92
N LYS A 94 10.16 14.96 2.44
CA LYS A 94 11.57 15.11 2.84
C LYS A 94 11.92 14.54 4.22
N GLN A 95 10.95 14.16 5.03
CA GLN A 95 11.19 13.69 6.40
C GLN A 95 10.20 12.60 6.78
N TRP A 96 10.75 11.46 7.24
CA TRP A 96 10.03 10.37 7.88
C TRP A 96 10.43 10.25 9.36
N MET A 97 9.53 9.79 10.22
CA MET A 97 9.80 9.62 11.65
C MET A 97 9.00 8.46 12.23
N SER A 98 9.69 7.60 12.98
CA SER A 98 9.07 6.61 13.85
C SER A 98 9.01 7.13 15.29
N LEU A 99 7.83 7.10 15.90
CA LEU A 99 7.53 7.65 17.22
C LEU A 99 6.75 6.64 18.05
N ARG A 100 6.77 6.82 19.38
CA ARG A 100 6.00 5.98 20.33
C ARG A 100 4.59 6.49 20.61
N ALA A 101 4.29 7.73 20.23
CA ALA A 101 2.99 8.35 20.45
C ALA A 101 2.79 9.51 19.46
N PRO A 102 1.57 9.71 18.96
CA PRO A 102 1.30 10.64 17.88
C PRO A 102 1.49 12.11 18.31
N GLU A 103 1.28 12.44 19.57
CA GLU A 103 1.49 13.79 20.14
C GLU A 103 2.96 14.22 20.10
N ARG A 104 3.90 13.26 20.03
CA ARG A 104 5.33 13.59 19.91
C ARG A 104 5.64 14.23 18.57
N ALA A 105 4.86 13.96 17.52
CA ALA A 105 5.02 14.57 16.21
C ALA A 105 4.83 16.10 16.29
N LEU A 106 3.88 16.57 17.11
CA LEU A 106 3.58 18.00 17.26
C LEU A 106 4.79 18.82 17.70
N ARG A 107 5.70 18.24 18.50
CA ARG A 107 6.91 18.94 18.96
C ARG A 107 7.83 19.31 17.79
N ARG A 108 7.80 18.53 16.70
CA ARG A 108 8.67 18.74 15.55
C ARG A 108 8.15 19.77 14.56
N PHE A 109 6.83 20.00 14.57
CA PHE A 109 6.12 20.89 13.65
C PHE A 109 5.65 22.21 14.29
N LYS A 110 6.00 22.46 15.56
CA LYS A 110 5.84 23.78 16.19
C LYS A 110 6.94 24.72 15.70
N PHE A 111 6.59 25.98 15.39
CA PHE A 111 7.56 27.00 14.99
C PHE A 111 7.23 28.37 15.57
N GLY A 112 8.10 28.89 16.44
CA GLY A 112 7.89 30.19 17.09
C GLY A 112 6.61 30.26 17.95
N SER A 113 6.13 31.49 18.20
CA SER A 113 4.93 31.75 19.03
C SER A 113 3.63 31.84 18.22
N HIS A 114 3.71 32.00 16.90
CA HIS A 114 2.56 32.28 16.03
C HIS A 114 2.09 31.06 15.24
N ILE A 115 2.84 29.96 15.25
CA ILE A 115 2.47 28.73 14.55
C ILE A 115 2.18 27.64 15.56
N ARG A 116 0.93 27.16 15.55
CA ARG A 116 0.44 26.09 16.42
C ARG A 116 0.28 24.82 15.59
N ALA A 117 0.86 23.72 16.05
CA ALA A 117 0.64 22.42 15.46
C ALA A 117 -0.52 21.71 16.18
N ARG A 118 -1.46 21.16 15.41
CA ARG A 118 -2.58 20.33 15.90
C ARG A 118 -2.56 18.97 15.22
N LEU A 119 -3.08 17.98 15.93
CA LEU A 119 -3.30 16.63 15.42
C LEU A 119 -4.79 16.46 15.13
N VAL A 120 -5.11 15.99 13.93
CA VAL A 120 -6.49 15.75 13.49
C VAL A 120 -6.58 14.32 12.96
N TRP A 121 -7.44 13.50 13.57
CA TRP A 121 -7.69 12.13 13.11
C TRP A 121 -8.60 12.14 11.87
N VAL A 122 -8.29 11.28 10.90
CA VAL A 122 -9.17 11.06 9.75
C VAL A 122 -10.35 10.24 10.22
N GLY A 123 -11.57 10.72 9.94
CA GLY A 123 -12.78 9.96 10.19
C GLY A 123 -12.86 8.74 9.27
N PRO A 124 -13.48 7.62 9.69
CA PRO A 124 -13.61 6.44 8.86
C PRO A 124 -14.30 6.73 7.52
N ASP A 125 -15.25 7.65 7.48
CA ASP A 125 -15.97 8.05 6.26
C ASP A 125 -15.17 8.99 5.34
N ALA A 126 -14.07 9.57 5.80
CA ALA A 126 -13.27 10.51 5.03
C ALA A 126 -12.11 9.84 4.26
N ALA A 127 -11.81 8.57 4.56
CA ALA A 127 -10.76 7.80 3.90
C ALA A 127 -11.23 7.17 2.58
N THR A 128 -12.54 7.07 2.37
CA THR A 128 -13.14 6.69 1.10
C THR A 128 -13.36 7.98 0.31
N PRO A 129 -12.73 8.19 -0.85
CA PRO A 129 -13.23 9.22 -1.77
C PRO A 129 -14.69 8.83 -2.05
N SER A 130 -15.62 9.67 -1.61
CA SER A 130 -17.02 9.46 -2.00
C SER A 130 -17.05 9.55 -3.52
N ASP A 131 -17.49 8.47 -4.18
CA ASP A 131 -17.86 8.45 -5.61
C ASP A 131 -19.10 9.37 -5.89
N ASP A 132 -19.32 10.40 -5.07
CA ASP A 132 -20.47 11.32 -5.13
C ASP A 132 -20.14 12.64 -5.87
N ASP A 133 -18.98 12.74 -6.52
CA ASP A 133 -18.62 13.87 -7.39
C ASP A 133 -18.65 13.48 -8.89
N GLU A 134 -19.59 12.64 -9.32
CA GLU A 134 -19.99 12.54 -10.74
C GLU A 134 -21.41 13.08 -10.94
N VAL A 135 -21.59 14.41 -10.82
CA VAL A 135 -22.60 15.16 -11.57
C VAL A 135 -22.30 16.67 -11.58
N ALA A 136 -21.86 17.19 -12.73
CA ALA A 136 -22.28 18.49 -13.28
C ALA A 136 -21.84 18.65 -14.74
#